data_AF-A0A2S4JI86-F1
#
_entry.id   AF-A0A2S4JI86-F1
#
_cell.length_a   1.000
_cell.length_b   1.000
_cell.length_c   1.000
_cell.angle_alpha   90.00
_cell.angle_beta   90.00
_cell.angle_gamma   90.00
#
_symmetry.space_group_name_H-M   'P 1'
#
loop_
_entity.id
_entity.type
_entity.pdbx_description
1 polymer ?
#
loop_
_entity_poly.entity_id
_entity_poly.type
_entity_poly.pdbx_seq_one_letter_code
_entity_poly.pdbx_strand_id
1 'polypeptide(L)'
;MSSLQIQQEQDRTVITIAGSLNYGTAPQLHQALKEAIPLRGTLHLVLTGTESLDLAGVQVLFSLFRTAREGGWDCTIDQGEAAPRIDKMLRFAGLAPLGSDQP
;
A
#
# COMPACT_ATOMS: atom_id res chain seq x y z
N MET A 1 9.36 -11.63 7.51
CA MET A 1 8.26 -11.12 8.37
C MET A 1 7.96 -9.69 7.94
N SER A 2 6.71 -9.24 8.01
CA SER A 2 6.35 -7.83 7.75
C SER A 2 6.20 -7.06 9.06
N SER A 3 6.68 -5.82 9.09
CA SER A 3 6.32 -4.86 10.14
C SER A 3 5.46 -3.76 9.53
N LEU A 4 4.51 -3.28 10.34
CA LEU A 4 3.60 -2.20 9.98
C LEU A 4 3.57 -1.19 11.13
N GLN A 5 3.76 0.08 10.80
CA GLN A 5 3.68 1.20 11.72
C GLN A 5 2.66 2.19 11.19
N ILE A 6 1.75 2.64 12.06
CA ILE A 6 0.73 3.63 11.73
C ILE A 6 0.99 4.86 12.58
N GLN A 7 1.20 5.99 11.92
CA GLN A 7 1.36 7.28 12.54
C GLN A 7 0.21 8.18 12.09
N GLN A 8 -0.63 8.61 13.03
CA GLN A 8 -1.68 9.60 12.77
C GLN A 8 -1.11 11.00 13.04
N GLU A 9 -1.10 11.84 12.01
CA GLU A 9 -0.81 13.27 12.08
C GLU A 9 -2.10 14.07 11.95
N GLN A 10 -2.04 15.39 12.15
CA GLN A 10 -3.24 16.26 12.18
C GLN A 10 -4.07 16.16 10.88
N ASP A 11 -3.42 16.05 9.72
CA ASP A 11 -4.08 16.09 8.40
C ASP A 11 -3.89 14.81 7.56
N ARG A 12 -3.12 13.83 8.07
CA ARG A 12 -2.80 12.60 7.34
C ARG A 12 -2.49 11.42 8.24
N THR A 13 -2.73 10.23 7.71
CA THR A 13 -2.26 8.97 8.27
C THR A 13 -1.07 8.48 7.44
N VAL A 14 0.07 8.30 8.09
CA VAL A 14 1.26 7.70 7.48
C VAL A 14 1.33 6.24 7.89
N ILE A 15 1.34 5.33 6.91
CA ILE A 15 1.48 3.90 7.13
C ILE A 15 2.82 3.45 6.55
N THR A 16 3.74 3.03 7.41
CA THR A 16 5.04 2.52 7.01
C THR A 16 5.03 0.99 7.04
N ILE A 17 5.36 0.37 5.92
CA ILE A 17 5.44 -1.09 5.80
C ILE A 17 6.88 -1.49 5.46
N ALA A 18 7.43 -2.44 6.22
CA ALA A 18 8.74 -3.03 5.97
C ALA A 18 8.73 -4.55 5.98
N GLY A 19 9.78 -5.16 5.44
CA GLY A 19 9.96 -6.61 5.37
C GLY A 19 9.26 -7.24 4.16
N SER A 20 8.48 -8.30 4.39
CA SER A 20 7.91 -9.12 3.31
C SER A 20 6.47 -8.72 2.97
N LEU A 21 6.18 -8.38 1.72
CA LEU A 21 4.83 -8.19 1.18
C LEU A 21 4.52 -9.32 0.20
N ASN A 22 4.06 -10.45 0.72
CA ASN A 22 3.83 -11.64 -0.09
C ASN A 22 2.55 -12.36 0.34
N TYR A 23 2.21 -13.46 -0.32
CA TYR A 23 1.04 -14.27 0.00
C TYR A 23 0.93 -14.63 1.50
N GLY A 24 2.05 -14.89 2.18
CA GLY A 24 2.08 -15.25 3.59
C GLY A 24 1.77 -14.09 4.54
N THR A 25 2.09 -12.84 4.16
CA THR A 25 1.86 -11.64 4.98
C THR A 25 0.64 -10.82 4.53
N ALA A 26 0.16 -11.04 3.31
CA ALA A 26 -0.93 -10.28 2.70
C ALA A 26 -2.23 -10.25 3.53
N PRO A 27 -2.75 -11.36 4.10
CA PRO A 27 -3.98 -11.31 4.89
C PRO A 27 -3.86 -10.42 6.14
N GLN A 28 -2.73 -10.51 6.84
CA GLN A 28 -2.47 -9.74 8.06
C GLN A 28 -2.29 -8.25 7.74
N LEU A 29 -1.55 -7.94 6.67
CA LEU A 29 -1.39 -6.56 6.19
C LEU A 29 -2.72 -5.97 5.75
N HIS A 30 -3.54 -6.73 5.01
CA HIS A 30 -4.85 -6.27 4.55
C HIS A 30 -5.79 -5.93 5.73
N GLN A 31 -5.81 -6.77 6.76
CA GLN A 31 -6.60 -6.50 7.95
C GLN A 31 -6.10 -5.24 8.69
N ALA A 32 -4.79 -5.16 8.97
CA ALA A 32 -4.20 -4.02 9.66
C ALA A 32 -4.42 -2.70 8.89
N LEU A 33 -4.30 -2.74 7.56
CA LEU A 33 -4.55 -1.59 6.70
C LEU A 33 -6.00 -1.13 6.77
N LYS A 34 -6.98 -2.05 6.75
CA LYS A 34 -8.40 -1.72 6.88
C LYS A 34 -8.72 -1.03 8.21
N GLU A 35 -8.08 -1.46 9.29
CA GLU A 35 -8.23 -0.85 10.62
C GLU A 35 -7.56 0.52 10.71
N ALA A 36 -6.52 0.76 9.89
CA ALA A 36 -5.75 2.00 9.85
C ALA A 36 -6.34 3.11 8.97
N ILE A 37 -7.34 2.78 8.14
CA ILE A 37 -7.91 3.75 7.18
C ILE A 37 -8.53 4.91 7.97
N PRO A 38 -8.08 6.17 7.73
CA PRO A 38 -8.57 7.31 8.47
C PRO A 38 -10.05 7.59 8.20
N LEU A 39 -10.73 8.19 9.18
CA LEU A 39 -12.08 8.73 8.98
C LEU A 39 -12.06 10.04 8.18
N ARG A 40 -10.94 10.78 8.18
CA ARG A 40 -10.71 12.06 7.47
C ARG A 40 -9.23 12.27 7.16
N GLY A 41 -8.92 12.98 6.07
CA GLY A 41 -7.56 13.39 5.71
C GLY A 41 -6.94 12.58 4.58
N THR A 42 -5.62 12.70 4.43
CA THR A 42 -4.83 12.02 3.38
C THR A 42 -4.21 10.74 3.92
N LEU A 43 -4.13 9.69 3.11
CA LEU A 43 -3.38 8.47 3.40
C LEU A 43 -2.03 8.50 2.66
N HIS A 44 -0.94 8.32 3.40
CA HIS A 44 0.41 8.23 2.83
C HIS A 44 1.03 6.88 3.19
N LEU A 45 1.22 6.03 2.19
CA LEU A 45 1.85 4.72 2.36
C LEU A 45 3.34 4.83 2.07
N VAL A 46 4.20 4.34 2.97
CA VAL A 46 5.65 4.32 2.80
C VAL A 46 6.12 2.88 2.79
N LEU A 47 6.75 2.46 1.69
CA LEU A 47 7.39 1.16 1.55
C LEU A 47 8.89 1.31 1.74
N THR A 48 9.40 0.86 2.88
CA THR A 48 10.83 0.95 3.21
C THR A 48 11.32 -0.39 3.76
N GLY A 49 12.56 -0.79 3.45
CA GLY A 49 13.08 -2.09 3.88
C GLY A 49 12.25 -3.27 3.38
N THR A 50 11.59 -3.14 2.22
CA THR A 50 10.75 -4.19 1.64
C THR A 50 11.64 -5.19 0.91
N GLU A 51 11.87 -6.36 1.49
CA GLU A 51 12.82 -7.36 0.99
C GLU A 51 12.22 -8.25 -0.09
N SER A 52 10.92 -8.55 0.03
CA SER A 52 10.19 -9.42 -0.89
C SER A 52 8.81 -8.86 -1.20
N LEU A 53 8.44 -8.95 -2.47
CA LEU A 53 7.16 -8.48 -3.00
C LEU A 53 6.67 -9.48 -4.05
N ASP A 54 5.44 -9.97 -3.91
CA ASP A 54 4.75 -10.76 -4.94
C ASP A 54 3.42 -10.10 -5.36
N LEU A 55 2.66 -10.77 -6.22
CA LEU A 55 1.39 -10.26 -6.71
C LEU A 55 0.34 -10.09 -5.60
N ALA A 56 0.32 -10.97 -4.59
CA ALA A 56 -0.60 -10.84 -3.46
C ALA A 56 -0.27 -9.58 -2.64
N GLY A 57 1.02 -9.30 -2.42
CA GLY A 57 1.47 -8.06 -1.82
C GLY A 57 1.02 -6.82 -2.60
N VAL A 58 1.18 -6.83 -3.93
CA VAL A 58 0.75 -5.73 -4.81
C VAL A 58 -0.77 -5.55 -4.78
N GLN A 59 -1.55 -6.63 -4.74
CA GLN A 59 -3.00 -6.57 -4.64
C GLN A 59 -3.48 -5.92 -3.33
N VAL A 60 -2.78 -6.15 -2.22
CA VAL A 60 -3.07 -5.45 -0.95
C VAL A 60 -2.90 -3.93 -1.11
N LEU A 61 -1.82 -3.49 -1.77
CA LEU A 61 -1.59 -2.06 -2.06
C LEU A 61 -2.71 -1.48 -2.93
N PHE A 62 -3.12 -2.18 -4.00
CA PHE A 62 -4.24 -1.73 -4.83
C PHE A 62 -5.54 -1.66 -4.06
N SER A 63 -5.83 -2.66 -3.23
CA SER A 63 -7.06 -2.67 -2.45
C SER A 63 -7.11 -1.47 -1.51
N LEU A 64 -5.99 -1.08 -0.94
CA LEU A 64 -5.89 0.13 -0.10
C LEU A 64 -6.15 1.39 -0.92
N PHE A 65 -5.49 1.57 -2.06
CA PHE A 65 -5.71 2.71 -2.96
C PHE A 65 -7.17 2.83 -3.40
N ARG A 66 -7.77 1.71 -3.79
CA ARG A 66 -9.17 1.65 -4.19
C ARG A 66 -10.09 2.02 -3.03
N THR A 67 -9.88 1.44 -1.85
CA THR A 67 -10.68 1.76 -0.66
C THR A 67 -10.54 3.25 -0.29
N ALA A 68 -9.33 3.79 -0.43
CA ALA A 68 -9.08 5.20 -0.14
C ALA A 68 -9.87 6.12 -1.08
N ARG A 69 -9.82 5.82 -2.38
CA ARG A 69 -10.58 6.54 -3.41
C ARG A 69 -12.09 6.42 -3.20
N GLU A 70 -12.59 5.22 -2.93
CA GLU A 70 -14.02 4.97 -2.67
C GLU A 70 -14.51 5.74 -1.41
N GLY A 71 -13.62 5.94 -0.42
CA GLY A 71 -13.88 6.76 0.76
C GLY A 71 -13.69 8.27 0.56
N GLY A 72 -13.25 8.72 -0.62
CA GLY A 72 -12.96 10.13 -0.91
C GLY A 72 -11.69 10.66 -0.21
N TRP A 73 -10.77 9.78 0.16
CA TRP A 73 -9.49 10.14 0.75
C TRP A 73 -8.40 10.15 -0.32
N ASP A 74 -7.58 11.20 -0.31
CA ASP A 74 -6.37 11.23 -1.12
C ASP A 74 -5.40 10.15 -0.63
N CYS A 75 -4.86 9.35 -1.55
CA CYS A 75 -3.93 8.29 -1.24
C CYS A 75 -2.66 8.44 -2.08
N THR A 76 -1.52 8.42 -1.41
CA THR A 76 -0.21 8.51 -2.04
C THR A 76 0.68 7.37 -1.55
N ILE A 77 1.62 6.94 -2.38
CA ILE A 77 2.57 5.88 -2.05
C ILE A 77 3.98 6.32 -2.37
N ASP A 78 4.84 6.27 -1.36
CA ASP A 78 6.28 6.21 -1.54
C ASP A 78 6.67 4.74 -1.68
N GLN A 79 7.00 4.35 -2.90
CA GLN A 79 7.37 2.96 -3.22
C GLN A 79 8.80 2.62 -2.79
N GLY A 80 9.64 3.61 -2.48
CA GLY A 80 11.04 3.43 -2.10
C GLY A 80 11.78 2.39 -2.95
N GLU A 81 12.52 1.51 -2.27
CA GLU A 81 13.29 0.43 -2.89
C GLU A 81 12.42 -0.66 -3.55
N ALA A 82 11.13 -0.72 -3.21
CA ALA A 82 10.20 -1.69 -3.79
C ALA A 82 9.73 -1.30 -5.21
N ALA A 83 9.95 -0.05 -5.63
CA ALA A 83 9.44 0.48 -6.90
C ALA A 83 9.75 -0.41 -8.13
N PRO A 84 10.98 -0.92 -8.36
CA PRO A 84 11.27 -1.76 -9.52
C PRO A 84 10.50 -3.09 -9.48
N ARG A 85 10.28 -3.65 -8.28
CA ARG A 85 9.56 -4.91 -8.10
C ARG A 85 8.06 -4.71 -8.30
N ILE A 86 7.52 -3.62 -7.78
CA ILE A 86 6.12 -3.22 -7.97
C ILE A 86 5.87 -3.05 -9.47
N ASP A 87 6.64 -2.19 -10.14
CA ASP A 87 6.49 -1.93 -11.57
C ASP A 87 6.60 -3.21 -12.42
N LYS A 88 7.54 -4.11 -12.09
CA LYS A 88 7.62 -5.43 -12.75
C LYS A 88 6.36 -6.26 -12.56
N MET A 89 5.81 -6.32 -11.34
CA MET A 89 4.59 -7.07 -11.05
C MET A 89 3.36 -6.45 -11.74
N LEU A 90 3.25 -5.13 -11.76
CA LEU A 90 2.18 -4.41 -12.45
C LEU A 90 2.20 -4.70 -13.94
N ARG A 91 3.37 -4.58 -14.58
CA ARG A 91 3.55 -4.91 -16.00
C ARG A 91 3.21 -6.35 -16.31
N PHE A 92 3.63 -7.28 -15.45
CA PHE A 92 3.31 -8.71 -15.62
C PHE A 92 1.80 -8.98 -15.49
N ALA A 93 1.12 -8.30 -14.57
CA ALA A 93 -0.31 -8.45 -14.32
C ALA A 93 -1.20 -7.65 -15.30
N GLY A 94 -0.61 -6.84 -16.19
CA GLY A 94 -1.36 -5.95 -17.09
C GLY A 94 -2.09 -4.82 -16.34
N LEU A 95 -1.59 -4.44 -15.16
CA LEU A 95 -2.19 -3.41 -14.30
C LEU A 95 -1.49 -2.06 -14.53
N ALA A 96 -2.24 -0.97 -14.37
CA ALA A 96 -1.67 0.37 -14.44
C ALA A 96 -0.81 0.70 -13.19
N PRO A 97 0.04 1.73 -13.26
CA PRO A 97 0.81 2.22 -12.12
C PRO A 97 -0.08 2.51 -10.90
N LEU A 98 0.38 2.13 -9.71
CA LEU A 98 -0.28 2.52 -8.47
C LEU A 98 -0.35 4.06 -8.36
N GLY A 99 -1.51 4.59 -8.00
CA GLY A 99 -1.74 6.04 -7.90
C GLY A 99 -1.97 6.75 -9.24
N SER A 100 -1.99 6.03 -10.36
CA SER A 100 -2.52 6.59 -11.61
C SER A 100 -4.06 6.61 -11.57
N ASP A 101 -4.66 7.71 -12.04
CA ASP A 101 -6.10 7.88 -12.12
C ASP A 101 -6.64 6.92 -13.18
N GLN A 102 -7.02 5.71 -12.75
CA GLN A 102 -7.70 4.76 -13.63
C GLN A 102 -9.20 5.09 -13.65
N PRO A 103 -9.85 5.08 -14.83
CA PRO A 103 -11.29 5.30 -14.95
C PRO A 103 -12.12 4.23 -14.21
#